data_AF-A0A1S4AAW0-F1
#
_entry.id   AF-A0A1S4AAW0-F1
#
_cell.length_a   1.000
_cell.length_b   1.000
_cell.length_c   1.000
_cell.angle_alpha   90.00
_cell.angle_beta   90.00
_cell.angle_gamma   90.00
#
_symmetry.space_group_name_H-M   'P 1'
#
loop_
_entity.id
_entity.type
_entity.pdbx_description
1 polymer ?
#
loop_
_entity_poly.entity_id
_entity_poly.type
_entity_poly.pdbx_seq_one_letter_code
_entity_poly.pdbx_strand_id
1 'polypeptide(L)'
;MADFTTSTHRAKWIFTPQELRDKYKAANQRAKQALEKYGATRMEVDIDGSFSYAEPQSDAKDSAEKRPKPLKVEEEQLLRAFYEFKIQDVCDAFKFPRKIQATALIYFKRFYLQWSVMEHHPKNIMLTCIYAACKAEENHVSAEELGKGIEQDHHVILNNEMLVLQEFRGANDDDQHETLKLALAALRRANVVHDILDFERYLRSILSRQQSTQAISELSVSLNTIDSLICKLEAPPTSKDVKHIDRKLKSCLDPGSHDKSKKRKHRSKESSTEVQDLS
;
A
#
# COMPACT_ATOMS: atom_id res chain seq x y z
N MET A 1 -0.71 -2.03 -29.55
CA MET A 1 -1.41 -1.11 -28.65
C MET A 1 -2.69 -1.82 -28.23
N ALA A 2 -2.78 -2.31 -26.99
CA ALA A 2 -4.06 -2.79 -26.51
C ALA A 2 -5.02 -1.61 -26.34
N ASP A 3 -6.28 -1.84 -26.65
CA ASP A 3 -7.33 -0.86 -26.45
C ASP A 3 -7.68 -0.79 -24.96
N PHE A 4 -7.69 0.41 -24.39
CA PHE A 4 -8.12 0.63 -23.02
C PHE A 4 -9.53 0.10 -22.76
N THR A 5 -10.41 0.13 -23.77
CA THR A 5 -11.79 -0.35 -23.63
C THR A 5 -11.86 -1.83 -23.24
N THR A 6 -10.86 -2.63 -23.65
CA THR A 6 -10.73 -4.07 -23.37
C THR A 6 -9.69 -4.38 -22.29
N SER A 7 -9.02 -3.35 -21.74
CA SER A 7 -8.02 -3.54 -20.69
C SER A 7 -8.62 -4.10 -19.39
N THR A 8 -7.82 -4.90 -18.70
CA THR A 8 -8.19 -5.39 -17.37
C THR A 8 -8.22 -4.29 -16.32
N HIS A 9 -7.43 -3.22 -16.50
CA HIS A 9 -7.52 -2.01 -15.69
C HIS A 9 -8.95 -1.48 -15.69
N ARG A 10 -9.50 -1.24 -16.89
CA ARG A 10 -10.84 -0.68 -17.03
C ARG A 10 -11.91 -1.59 -16.44
N ALA A 11 -11.80 -2.89 -16.66
CA ALA A 11 -12.80 -3.85 -16.20
C ALA A 11 -12.80 -4.06 -14.67
N LYS A 12 -11.64 -3.98 -14.01
CA LYS A 12 -11.48 -4.44 -12.62
C LYS A 12 -11.01 -3.39 -11.62
N TRP A 13 -10.48 -2.26 -12.08
CA TRP A 13 -9.74 -1.32 -11.23
C TRP A 13 -10.22 0.13 -11.30
N ILE A 14 -11.35 0.38 -11.96
CA ILE A 14 -12.03 1.68 -11.96
C ILE A 14 -13.21 1.62 -11.00
N PHE A 15 -13.25 2.54 -10.04
CA PHE A 15 -14.23 2.58 -8.97
C PHE A 15 -14.72 3.99 -8.72
N THR A 16 -15.96 4.10 -8.26
CA THR A 16 -16.49 5.32 -7.66
C THR A 16 -15.88 5.55 -6.26
N PRO A 17 -15.87 6.79 -5.75
CA PRO A 17 -15.39 7.07 -4.40
C PRO A 17 -16.11 6.29 -3.30
N GLN A 18 -17.38 5.94 -3.50
CA GLN A 18 -18.16 5.15 -2.54
C GLN A 18 -17.72 3.68 -2.55
N GLU A 19 -17.58 3.07 -3.73
CA GLU A 19 -17.11 1.69 -3.87
C GLU A 19 -15.71 1.49 -3.26
N LEU A 20 -14.80 2.47 -3.42
CA LEU A 20 -13.49 2.43 -2.77
C LEU A 20 -13.62 2.40 -1.24
N ARG A 21 -14.45 3.27 -0.67
CA ARG A 21 -14.69 3.30 0.78
C ARG A 21 -15.27 1.99 1.29
N ASP A 22 -16.19 1.40 0.54
CA ASP A 22 -16.85 0.16 0.93
C ASP A 22 -15.90 -1.05 0.84
N LYS A 23 -15.02 -1.09 -0.17
CA LYS A 23 -13.94 -2.08 -0.25
C LYS A 23 -13.01 -2.02 0.95
N TYR A 24 -12.52 -0.82 1.31
CA TYR A 24 -11.67 -0.68 2.50
C TYR A 24 -12.39 -1.07 3.80
N LYS A 25 -13.67 -0.72 3.94
CA LYS A 25 -14.48 -1.13 5.09
C LYS A 25 -14.64 -2.65 5.15
N ALA A 26 -14.92 -3.30 4.02
CA ALA A 26 -15.08 -4.75 3.94
C ALA A 26 -13.78 -5.47 4.31
N ALA A 27 -12.63 -5.01 3.79
CA ALA A 27 -11.32 -5.56 4.14
C ALA A 27 -11.01 -5.42 5.64
N ASN A 28 -11.23 -4.23 6.21
CA ASN A 28 -11.06 -3.99 7.64
C ASN A 28 -12.00 -4.83 8.52
N GLN A 29 -13.26 -5.01 8.11
CA GLN A 29 -14.23 -5.85 8.81
C GLN A 29 -13.83 -7.33 8.80
N ARG A 30 -13.36 -7.84 7.66
CA ARG A 30 -12.85 -9.20 7.56
C ARG A 30 -11.68 -9.45 8.52
N ALA A 31 -10.71 -8.54 8.53
CA ALA A 31 -9.57 -8.63 9.43
C ALA A 31 -9.98 -8.52 10.91
N LYS A 32 -11.00 -7.72 11.25
CA LYS A 32 -11.57 -7.68 12.61
C LYS A 32 -12.19 -9.02 13.02
N GLN A 33 -12.97 -9.64 12.13
CA GLN A 33 -13.57 -10.95 12.38
C GLN A 33 -12.50 -12.02 12.56
N ALA A 34 -11.43 -11.98 11.76
CA ALA A 34 -10.29 -12.87 11.92
C ALA A 34 -9.60 -12.66 13.28
N LEU A 35 -9.40 -11.40 13.70
CA LEU A 35 -8.81 -11.10 15.00
C LEU A 35 -9.67 -11.62 16.17
N GLU A 36 -10.98 -11.49 16.07
CA GLU A 36 -11.93 -11.99 17.07
C GLU A 36 -11.94 -13.51 17.16
N LYS A 37 -11.80 -14.20 16.01
CA LYS A 37 -11.87 -15.65 15.90
C LYS A 37 -10.56 -16.35 16.26
N TYR A 38 -9.43 -15.84 15.78
CA TYR A 38 -8.12 -16.49 15.89
C TYR A 38 -7.18 -15.80 16.90
N GLY A 39 -7.52 -14.59 17.37
CA GLY A 39 -6.68 -13.82 18.30
C GLY A 39 -5.53 -13.06 17.64
N ALA A 40 -5.19 -13.39 16.39
CA ALA A 40 -4.22 -12.71 15.56
C ALA A 40 -4.73 -12.61 14.11
N THR A 41 -4.23 -11.63 13.36
CA THR A 41 -4.63 -11.41 11.94
C THR A 41 -3.57 -11.81 10.94
N ARG A 42 -2.38 -12.22 11.40
CA ARG A 42 -1.31 -12.65 10.51
C ARG A 42 -1.75 -13.90 9.75
N MET A 43 -1.68 -13.80 8.42
CA MET A 43 -1.89 -14.92 7.52
C MET A 43 -0.55 -15.53 7.14
N GLU A 44 -0.53 -16.86 7.07
CA GLU A 44 0.58 -17.62 6.53
C GLU A 44 0.21 -18.13 5.13
N VAL A 45 1.23 -18.32 4.30
CA VAL A 45 1.09 -18.88 2.96
C VAL A 45 1.63 -20.29 3.03
N ASP A 46 0.76 -21.26 2.83
CA ASP A 46 1.11 -22.67 2.80
C ASP A 46 1.90 -23.02 1.53
N ILE A 47 2.58 -24.17 1.52
CA ILE A 47 3.44 -24.61 0.40
C ILE A 47 2.64 -24.74 -0.91
N ASP A 48 1.34 -25.00 -0.83
CA ASP A 48 0.40 -25.10 -1.95
C ASP A 48 -0.13 -23.74 -2.43
N GLY A 49 0.28 -22.63 -1.78
CA GLY A 49 -0.19 -21.29 -2.06
C GLY A 49 -1.57 -20.97 -1.46
N SER A 50 -2.12 -21.86 -0.62
CA SER A 50 -3.34 -21.57 0.14
C SER A 50 -3.04 -20.68 1.34
N PHE A 51 -4.08 -19.98 1.81
CA PHE A 51 -3.97 -19.02 2.90
C PHE A 51 -4.63 -19.57 4.16
N SER A 52 -3.88 -19.58 5.26
CA SER A 52 -4.38 -19.99 6.57
C SER A 52 -4.06 -18.94 7.63
N TYR A 53 -4.95 -18.84 8.62
CA TYR A 53 -4.69 -18.05 9.83
C TYR A 53 -3.93 -18.91 10.82
N ALA A 54 -2.95 -18.33 11.52
CA ALA A 54 -2.23 -19.03 12.57
C ALA A 54 -3.22 -19.56 13.63
N GLU A 55 -3.12 -20.86 13.95
CA GLU A 55 -4.01 -21.48 14.93
C GLU A 55 -3.79 -20.88 16.33
N PRO A 56 -4.87 -20.63 17.10
CA PRO A 56 -4.74 -20.11 18.46
C PRO A 56 -4.05 -21.16 19.36
N GLN A 57 -2.87 -20.83 19.89
CA GLN A 57 -2.22 -21.65 20.91
C GLN A 57 -3.11 -21.74 22.16
N SER A 58 -3.34 -22.97 22.63
CA SER A 58 -4.34 -23.38 23.63
C SER A 58 -4.08 -22.94 25.08
N ASP A 59 -3.17 -22.01 25.32
CA ASP A 59 -2.89 -21.44 26.66
C ASP A 59 -3.70 -20.17 26.95
N ALA A 60 -4.80 -19.95 26.21
CA ALA A 60 -5.58 -18.70 26.21
C ALA A 60 -6.71 -18.64 27.27
N LYS A 61 -6.66 -19.41 28.36
CA LYS A 61 -7.68 -19.35 29.42
C LYS A 61 -7.53 -18.18 30.41
N ASP A 62 -6.40 -17.48 30.43
CA ASP A 62 -6.13 -16.36 31.35
C ASP A 62 -6.06 -14.96 30.69
N SER A 63 -6.45 -14.83 29.42
CA SER A 63 -6.16 -13.62 28.62
C SER A 63 -7.41 -12.95 27.99
N ALA A 64 -8.58 -13.06 28.61
CA ALA A 64 -9.76 -12.32 28.14
C ALA A 64 -9.53 -10.79 28.12
N GLU A 65 -8.62 -10.27 28.95
CA GLU A 65 -8.32 -8.84 29.09
C GLU A 65 -7.21 -8.30 28.15
N LYS A 66 -6.45 -9.15 27.43
CA LYS A 66 -5.31 -8.70 26.60
C LYS A 66 -5.54 -8.82 25.08
N ARG A 67 -6.78 -8.92 24.63
CA ARG A 67 -7.05 -8.95 23.18
C ARG A 67 -6.71 -7.60 22.55
N PRO A 68 -5.86 -7.55 21.51
CA PRO A 68 -5.43 -6.30 20.89
C PRO A 68 -6.64 -5.57 20.27
N LYS A 69 -6.71 -4.26 20.46
CA LYS A 69 -7.79 -3.45 19.89
C LYS A 69 -7.56 -3.31 18.37
N PRO A 70 -8.54 -3.66 17.53
CA PRO A 70 -8.37 -3.59 16.07
C PRO A 70 -8.23 -2.15 15.57
N LEU A 71 -7.60 -2.02 14.40
CA LEU A 71 -7.47 -0.73 13.73
C LEU A 71 -8.81 -0.27 13.14
N LYS A 72 -9.05 1.03 13.19
CA LYS A 72 -10.14 1.71 12.49
C LYS A 72 -9.75 1.95 11.02
N VAL A 73 -10.73 2.18 10.17
CA VAL A 73 -10.50 2.38 8.72
C VAL A 73 -9.63 3.62 8.47
N GLU A 74 -9.80 4.66 9.28
CA GLU A 74 -9.03 5.91 9.21
C GLU A 74 -7.58 5.70 9.63
N GLU A 75 -7.36 4.85 10.65
CA GLU A 75 -6.01 4.48 11.10
C GLU A 75 -5.27 3.68 10.01
N GLU A 76 -5.97 2.75 9.33
CA GLU A 76 -5.38 2.05 8.18
C GLU A 76 -5.09 3.00 7.02
N GLN A 77 -5.97 3.97 6.75
CA GLN A 77 -5.78 4.96 5.70
C GLN A 77 -4.51 5.79 5.95
N LEU A 78 -4.28 6.23 7.19
CA LEU A 78 -3.07 6.97 7.56
C LEU A 78 -1.81 6.12 7.36
N LEU A 79 -1.83 4.85 7.76
CA LEU A 79 -0.71 3.94 7.50
C LEU A 79 -0.46 3.74 6.01
N ARG A 80 -1.50 3.51 5.20
CA ARG A 80 -1.35 3.37 3.75
C ARG A 80 -0.74 4.62 3.14
N ALA A 81 -1.28 5.81 3.46
CA ALA A 81 -0.74 7.07 2.98
C ALA A 81 0.74 7.25 3.37
N PHE A 82 1.11 6.97 4.62
CA PHE A 82 2.52 7.02 5.06
C PHE A 82 3.43 6.12 4.21
N TYR A 83 3.03 4.87 3.97
CA TYR A 83 3.83 3.94 3.19
C TYR A 83 3.81 4.23 1.68
N GLU A 84 2.76 4.85 1.15
CA GLU A 84 2.75 5.38 -0.22
C GLU A 84 3.85 6.42 -0.43
N PHE A 85 4.06 7.33 0.53
CA PHE A 85 5.19 8.26 0.46
C PHE A 85 6.53 7.57 0.66
N LYS A 86 6.60 6.55 1.53
CA LYS A 86 7.82 5.75 1.69
C LYS A 86 8.23 5.00 0.42
N ILE A 87 7.29 4.57 -0.42
CA ILE A 87 7.61 4.01 -1.75
C ILE A 87 8.43 5.01 -2.56
N GLN A 88 8.02 6.29 -2.53
CA GLN A 88 8.70 7.36 -3.27
C GLN A 88 10.11 7.58 -2.73
N ASP A 89 10.25 7.71 -1.40
CA ASP A 89 11.55 7.87 -0.73
C ASP A 89 12.53 6.75 -1.12
N VAL A 90 12.05 5.50 -1.11
CA VAL A 90 12.87 4.32 -1.45
C VAL A 90 13.23 4.34 -2.93
N CYS A 91 12.27 4.55 -3.82
CA CYS A 91 12.54 4.64 -5.26
C CYS A 91 13.55 5.75 -5.58
N ASP A 92 13.44 6.91 -4.94
CA ASP A 92 14.37 8.03 -5.12
C ASP A 92 15.77 7.68 -4.59
N ALA A 93 15.88 7.03 -3.42
CA ALA A 93 17.15 6.60 -2.84
C ALA A 93 17.90 5.59 -3.73
N PHE A 94 17.17 4.67 -4.34
CA PHE A 94 17.70 3.69 -5.31
C PHE A 94 17.80 4.24 -6.74
N LYS A 95 17.42 5.52 -6.96
CA LYS A 95 17.41 6.19 -8.26
C LYS A 95 16.61 5.43 -9.33
N PHE A 96 15.51 4.80 -8.92
CA PHE A 96 14.65 4.10 -9.86
C PHE A 96 13.92 5.07 -10.79
N PRO A 97 13.72 4.70 -12.07
CA PRO A 97 12.89 5.45 -12.99
C PRO A 97 11.48 5.70 -12.44
N ARG A 98 10.89 6.86 -12.76
CA ARG A 98 9.53 7.24 -12.33
C ARG A 98 8.46 6.20 -12.72
N LYS A 99 8.66 5.47 -13.82
CA LYS A 99 7.78 4.35 -14.23
C LYS A 99 7.69 3.25 -13.16
N ILE A 100 8.82 2.85 -12.56
CA ILE A 100 8.87 1.83 -11.51
C ILE A 100 8.13 2.32 -10.26
N GLN A 101 8.37 3.58 -9.87
CA GLN A 101 7.68 4.19 -8.73
C GLN A 101 6.16 4.22 -8.94
N ALA A 102 5.69 4.60 -10.13
CA ALA A 102 4.27 4.59 -10.45
C ALA A 102 3.68 3.16 -10.39
N THR A 103 4.35 2.18 -11.00
CA THR A 103 3.92 0.77 -10.99
C THR A 103 3.88 0.22 -9.56
N ALA A 104 4.88 0.50 -8.73
CA ALA A 104 4.93 0.07 -7.34
C ALA A 104 3.78 0.70 -6.50
N LEU A 105 3.48 1.98 -6.70
CA LEU A 105 2.35 2.66 -6.05
C LEU A 105 1.00 2.05 -6.46
N ILE A 106 0.83 1.74 -7.75
CA ILE A 106 -0.37 1.08 -8.26
C ILE A 106 -0.53 -0.28 -7.61
N TYR A 107 0.53 -1.10 -7.57
CA TYR A 107 0.51 -2.41 -6.92
C TYR A 107 0.14 -2.29 -5.44
N PHE A 108 0.77 -1.37 -4.71
CA PHE A 108 0.49 -1.15 -3.30
C PHE A 108 -0.97 -0.76 -3.04
N LYS A 109 -1.50 0.19 -3.82
CA LYS A 109 -2.90 0.64 -3.70
C LYS A 109 -3.89 -0.47 -4.02
N ARG A 110 -3.65 -1.20 -5.12
CA ARG A 110 -4.51 -2.32 -5.54
C ARG A 110 -4.51 -3.44 -4.52
N PHE A 111 -3.35 -3.78 -3.96
CA PHE A 111 -3.23 -4.79 -2.91
C PHE A 111 -4.13 -4.46 -1.71
N TYR A 112 -4.03 -3.24 -1.19
CA TYR A 112 -4.79 -2.82 -0.01
C TYR A 112 -6.27 -2.47 -0.27
N LEU A 113 -6.75 -2.55 -1.52
CA LEU A 113 -8.19 -2.55 -1.79
C LEU A 113 -8.85 -3.89 -1.44
N GLN A 114 -8.06 -4.97 -1.47
CA GLN A 114 -8.54 -6.32 -1.20
C GLN A 114 -8.22 -6.74 0.25
N TRP A 115 -7.03 -6.37 0.72
CA TRP A 115 -6.45 -6.78 2.00
C TRP A 115 -6.38 -5.64 3.01
N SER A 116 -6.44 -5.97 4.30
CA SER A 116 -6.20 -5.04 5.39
C SER A 116 -4.71 -4.96 5.74
N VAL A 117 -4.27 -3.80 6.24
CA VAL A 117 -2.93 -3.65 6.85
C VAL A 117 -2.74 -4.56 8.05
N MET A 118 -3.83 -4.97 8.71
CA MET A 118 -3.80 -5.92 9.83
C MET A 118 -3.49 -7.35 9.38
N GLU A 119 -3.76 -7.71 8.12
CA GLU A 119 -3.44 -9.03 7.58
C GLU A 119 -1.99 -9.05 7.06
N HIS A 120 -1.59 -7.98 6.36
CA HIS A 120 -0.26 -7.86 5.77
C HIS A 120 0.39 -6.51 6.12
N HIS A 121 1.55 -6.58 6.76
CA HIS A 121 2.26 -5.38 7.21
C HIS A 121 2.76 -4.52 6.03
N PRO A 122 2.44 -3.21 5.99
CA PRO A 122 2.73 -2.36 4.83
C PRO A 122 4.21 -2.16 4.52
N LYS A 123 5.12 -2.21 5.51
CA LYS A 123 6.58 -2.25 5.23
C LYS A 123 6.98 -3.41 4.30
N ASN A 124 6.38 -4.59 4.49
CA ASN A 124 6.73 -5.80 3.75
C ASN A 124 6.12 -5.77 2.34
N ILE A 125 4.84 -5.40 2.26
CA ILE A 125 4.14 -5.27 0.98
C ILE A 125 4.77 -4.17 0.13
N MET A 126 5.11 -3.02 0.72
CA MET A 126 5.82 -1.93 0.04
C MET A 126 7.08 -2.43 -0.68
N LEU A 127 7.96 -3.13 0.05
CA LEU A 127 9.19 -3.70 -0.51
C LEU A 127 8.92 -4.69 -1.63
N THR A 128 7.90 -5.54 -1.44
CA THR A 128 7.51 -6.55 -2.43
C THR A 128 6.93 -5.90 -3.69
N CYS A 129 6.12 -4.86 -3.57
CA CYS A 129 5.59 -4.10 -4.70
C CYS A 129 6.70 -3.41 -5.50
N ILE A 130 7.71 -2.83 -4.82
CA ILE A 130 8.88 -2.23 -5.50
C ILE A 130 9.67 -3.31 -6.25
N TYR A 131 9.94 -4.44 -5.61
CA TYR A 131 10.65 -5.56 -6.23
C TYR A 131 9.90 -6.12 -7.45
N ALA A 132 8.59 -6.34 -7.33
CA ALA A 132 7.75 -6.80 -8.43
C ALA A 132 7.67 -5.77 -9.57
N ALA A 133 7.60 -4.47 -9.26
CA ALA A 133 7.63 -3.41 -10.25
C ALA A 133 8.96 -3.35 -10.99
N CYS A 134 10.09 -3.53 -10.31
CA CYS A 134 11.40 -3.64 -10.94
C CYS A 134 11.42 -4.79 -11.96
N LYS A 135 10.93 -5.98 -11.57
CA LYS A 135 10.82 -7.13 -12.48
C LYS A 135 9.92 -6.85 -13.70
N ALA A 136 8.74 -6.27 -13.47
CA ALA A 136 7.79 -5.96 -14.54
C ALA A 136 8.34 -4.94 -15.54
N GLU A 137 9.17 -4.01 -15.08
CA GLU A 137 9.78 -2.95 -15.88
C GLU A 137 11.17 -3.31 -16.43
N GLU A 138 11.54 -4.60 -16.34
CA GLU A 138 12.82 -5.20 -16.77
C GLU A 138 14.07 -4.55 -16.12
N ASN A 139 13.90 -3.99 -14.91
CA ASN A 139 14.98 -3.45 -14.11
C ASN A 139 15.44 -4.47 -13.06
N HIS A 140 16.71 -4.87 -13.12
CA HIS A 140 17.23 -5.93 -12.28
C HIS A 140 17.73 -5.36 -10.94
N VAL A 141 17.06 -5.75 -9.85
CA VAL A 141 17.51 -5.51 -8.47
C VAL A 141 17.30 -6.79 -7.66
N SER A 142 18.29 -7.15 -6.86
CA SER A 142 18.17 -8.30 -5.97
C SER A 142 17.31 -7.96 -4.74
N ALA A 143 16.56 -8.96 -4.23
CA ALA A 143 15.82 -8.81 -2.98
C ALA A 143 16.74 -8.49 -1.79
N GLU A 144 18.00 -8.94 -1.83
CA GLU A 144 19.01 -8.65 -0.82
C GLU A 144 19.43 -7.18 -0.79
N GLU A 145 19.68 -6.58 -1.95
CA GLU A 145 20.03 -5.14 -2.04
C GLU A 145 18.89 -4.28 -1.52
N LEU A 146 17.66 -4.60 -1.92
CA LEU A 146 16.48 -3.88 -1.49
C LEU A 146 16.23 -4.06 0.02
N GLY A 147 16.41 -5.28 0.54
CA GLY A 147 16.30 -5.58 1.97
C GLY A 147 17.37 -4.88 2.82
N LYS A 148 18.64 -4.89 2.37
CA LYS A 148 19.76 -4.20 3.03
C LYS A 148 19.51 -2.70 3.15
N GLY A 149 18.98 -2.06 2.11
CA GLY A 149 18.70 -0.62 2.11
C GLY A 149 17.66 -0.15 3.13
N ILE A 150 16.80 -1.05 3.62
CA ILE A 150 15.72 -0.72 4.60
C ILE A 150 15.78 -1.61 5.86
N GLU A 151 16.93 -2.24 6.10
CA GLU A 151 17.17 -3.14 7.23
C GLU A 151 16.03 -4.15 7.42
N GLN A 152 15.67 -4.84 6.34
CA GLN A 152 14.63 -5.86 6.31
C GLN A 152 15.19 -7.17 5.76
N ASP A 153 14.76 -8.29 6.35
CA ASP A 153 15.10 -9.61 5.84
C ASP A 153 14.51 -9.81 4.44
N HIS A 154 15.37 -10.17 3.48
CA HIS A 154 15.02 -10.35 2.07
C HIS A 154 14.08 -11.53 1.86
N HIS A 155 14.09 -12.54 2.74
CA HIS A 155 13.12 -13.64 2.71
C HIS A 155 11.67 -13.13 2.82
N VAL A 156 11.45 -12.01 3.52
CA VAL A 156 10.10 -11.42 3.63
C VAL A 156 9.61 -10.92 2.27
N ILE A 157 10.50 -10.39 1.44
CA ILE A 157 10.17 -9.91 0.08
C ILE A 157 9.77 -11.11 -0.78
N LEU A 158 10.57 -12.17 -0.73
CA LEU A 158 10.35 -13.39 -1.52
C LEU A 158 9.07 -14.13 -1.08
N ASN A 159 8.81 -14.23 0.22
CA ASN A 159 7.62 -14.91 0.74
C ASN A 159 6.31 -14.20 0.34
N ASN A 160 6.34 -12.87 0.19
CA ASN A 160 5.17 -12.10 -0.26
C ASN A 160 5.09 -11.98 -1.78
N GLU A 161 6.13 -12.39 -2.52
CA GLU A 161 6.21 -12.21 -3.98
C GLU A 161 5.04 -12.90 -4.69
N MET A 162 4.78 -14.17 -4.37
CA MET A 162 3.67 -14.91 -4.95
C MET A 162 2.32 -14.29 -4.61
N LEU A 163 2.16 -13.81 -3.38
CA LEU A 163 0.94 -13.15 -2.90
C LEU A 163 0.66 -11.84 -3.66
N VAL A 164 1.70 -11.03 -3.86
CA VAL A 164 1.61 -9.80 -4.67
C VAL A 164 1.29 -10.18 -6.11
N LEU A 165 2.07 -11.06 -6.74
CA LEU A 165 1.90 -11.42 -8.15
C LEU A 165 0.57 -12.13 -8.46
N GLN A 166 0.03 -12.94 -7.56
CA GLN A 166 -1.27 -13.61 -7.75
C GLN A 166 -2.41 -12.59 -7.88
N GLU A 167 -2.37 -11.51 -7.09
CA GLU A 167 -3.32 -10.41 -7.19
C GLU A 167 -3.11 -9.58 -8.47
N PHE A 168 -1.89 -9.54 -9.01
CA PHE A 168 -1.55 -8.80 -10.24
C PHE A 168 -1.62 -9.61 -11.54
N ARG A 169 -1.79 -10.95 -11.47
CA ARG A 169 -1.81 -11.84 -12.65
C ARG A 169 -2.94 -11.56 -13.64
N GLY A 170 -3.88 -10.69 -13.28
CA GLY A 170 -4.90 -10.16 -14.19
C GLY A 170 -4.77 -8.68 -14.53
N ALA A 171 -3.62 -8.03 -14.31
CA ALA A 171 -3.49 -6.56 -14.36
C ALA A 171 -2.26 -6.02 -15.11
N ASN A 172 -1.43 -6.90 -15.67
CA ASN A 172 -0.25 -6.51 -16.44
C ASN A 172 -0.59 -6.43 -17.94
N ASP A 173 -1.45 -5.49 -18.34
CA ASP A 173 -1.53 -5.03 -19.73
C ASP A 173 -2.16 -3.63 -19.77
N ASP A 174 -1.39 -2.67 -20.31
CA ASP A 174 -1.77 -1.39 -20.91
C ASP A 174 -2.66 -0.41 -20.11
N ASP A 175 -2.01 0.43 -19.30
CA ASP A 175 -2.62 1.56 -18.58
C ASP A 175 -2.39 2.93 -19.28
N GLN A 176 -2.38 2.96 -20.62
CA GLN A 176 -1.97 4.16 -21.36
C GLN A 176 -3.04 5.26 -21.45
N HIS A 177 -4.33 4.96 -21.26
CA HIS A 177 -5.41 5.96 -21.44
C HIS A 177 -5.76 6.77 -20.19
N GLU A 178 -5.73 6.19 -18.98
CA GLU A 178 -5.85 6.98 -17.75
C GLU A 178 -4.57 7.80 -17.51
N THR A 179 -3.42 7.28 -17.95
CA THR A 179 -2.18 8.05 -18.06
C THR A 179 -2.38 9.31 -18.89
N LEU A 180 -3.17 9.28 -19.97
CA LEU A 180 -3.42 10.45 -20.81
C LEU A 180 -4.25 11.53 -20.08
N LYS A 181 -5.33 11.17 -19.37
CA LYS A 181 -6.14 12.13 -18.59
C LYS A 181 -5.35 12.73 -17.44
N LEU A 182 -4.60 11.91 -16.72
CA LEU A 182 -3.77 12.36 -15.60
C LEU A 182 -2.59 13.22 -16.08
N ALA A 183 -1.93 12.83 -17.19
CA ALA A 183 -0.89 13.63 -17.83
C ALA A 183 -1.43 14.97 -18.33
N LEU A 184 -2.65 14.97 -18.90
CA LEU A 184 -3.30 16.19 -19.35
C LEU A 184 -3.65 17.12 -18.18
N ALA A 185 -4.12 16.58 -17.05
CA ALA A 185 -4.34 17.36 -15.83
C ALA A 185 -3.03 17.93 -15.26
N ALA A 186 -1.96 17.13 -15.23
CA ALA A 186 -0.64 17.56 -14.79
C ALA A 186 -0.07 18.68 -15.69
N LEU A 187 -0.17 18.53 -17.02
CA LEU A 187 0.21 19.55 -18.00
C LEU A 187 -0.61 20.83 -17.82
N ARG A 188 -1.93 20.72 -17.61
CA ARG A 188 -2.80 21.88 -17.34
C ARG A 188 -2.33 22.65 -16.11
N ARG A 189 -2.06 21.96 -15.00
CA ARG A 189 -1.63 22.57 -13.75
C ARG A 189 -0.23 23.21 -13.88
N ALA A 190 0.72 22.54 -14.54
CA ALA A 190 2.04 23.11 -14.81
C ALA A 190 1.93 24.37 -15.70
N ASN A 191 1.05 24.33 -16.71
CA ASN A 191 0.84 25.45 -17.60
C ASN A 191 0.13 26.64 -16.91
N VAL A 192 -0.76 26.41 -15.94
CA VAL A 192 -1.32 27.48 -15.09
C VAL A 192 -0.25 28.16 -14.24
N VAL A 193 0.75 27.41 -13.77
CA VAL A 193 1.86 27.95 -12.96
C VAL A 193 2.82 28.79 -13.79
N HIS A 194 3.07 28.41 -15.04
CA HIS A 194 4.05 29.05 -15.91
C HIS A 194 3.47 30.00 -16.97
N ASP A 195 2.13 30.01 -17.15
CA ASP A 195 1.37 30.81 -18.11
C ASP A 195 1.89 30.77 -19.55
N ILE A 196 2.29 29.57 -20.01
CA ILE A 196 3.00 29.39 -21.29
C ILE A 196 2.03 29.34 -22.49
N LEU A 197 0.83 28.81 -22.29
CA LEU A 197 -0.14 28.53 -23.36
C LEU A 197 -1.58 28.75 -22.89
N ASP A 198 -2.48 29.22 -23.76
CA ASP A 198 -3.93 29.08 -23.51
C ASP A 198 -4.34 27.61 -23.73
N PHE A 199 -4.23 26.82 -22.65
CA PHE A 199 -4.46 25.38 -22.67
C PHE A 199 -5.90 25.00 -23.02
N GLU A 200 -6.88 25.81 -22.61
CA GLU A 200 -8.29 25.59 -22.98
C GLU A 200 -8.49 25.76 -24.48
N ARG A 201 -7.95 26.84 -25.06
CA ARG A 201 -8.04 27.08 -26.50
C ARG A 201 -7.31 26.02 -27.30
N TYR A 202 -6.15 25.57 -26.83
CA TYR A 202 -5.39 24.46 -27.44
C TYR A 202 -6.19 23.15 -27.43
N LEU A 203 -6.77 22.77 -26.29
CA LEU A 203 -7.57 21.55 -26.21
C LEU A 203 -8.82 21.63 -27.08
N ARG A 204 -9.52 22.76 -27.10
CA ARG A 204 -10.66 22.96 -28.00
C ARG A 204 -10.24 22.86 -29.47
N SER A 205 -9.07 23.39 -29.84
CA SER A 205 -8.55 23.31 -31.22
C SER A 205 -8.17 21.90 -31.65
N ILE A 206 -7.69 21.04 -30.73
CA ILE A 206 -7.34 19.65 -31.05
C ILE A 206 -8.58 18.76 -31.05
N LEU A 207 -9.43 18.91 -30.05
CA LEU A 207 -10.60 18.04 -29.85
C LEU A 207 -11.73 18.35 -30.83
N SER A 208 -11.89 19.60 -31.26
CA SER A 208 -12.86 19.98 -32.32
C SER A 208 -12.58 19.29 -33.66
N ARG A 209 -11.36 18.81 -33.89
CA ARG A 209 -10.98 18.06 -35.11
C ARG A 209 -11.35 16.57 -35.05
N GLN A 210 -11.69 16.03 -33.88
CA GLN A 210 -11.73 14.58 -33.63
C GLN A 210 -12.95 14.11 -32.81
N GLN A 211 -13.61 14.97 -32.03
CA GLN A 211 -14.65 14.58 -31.07
C GLN A 211 -15.83 15.58 -31.02
N SER A 212 -16.96 15.14 -30.47
CA SER A 212 -18.16 15.97 -30.29
C SER A 212 -17.97 17.01 -29.17
N THR A 213 -18.71 18.12 -29.22
CA THR A 213 -18.70 19.16 -28.18
C THR A 213 -19.06 18.62 -26.78
N GLN A 214 -19.88 17.56 -26.72
CA GLN A 214 -20.23 16.85 -25.49
C GLN A 214 -19.04 16.11 -24.86
N ALA A 215 -18.13 15.54 -25.67
CA ALA A 215 -16.93 14.87 -25.16
C ALA A 215 -15.94 15.87 -24.53
N ILE A 216 -15.90 17.11 -25.05
CA ILE A 216 -15.04 18.18 -24.54
C ILE A 216 -15.51 18.66 -23.16
N SER A 217 -16.82 18.81 -22.95
CA SER A 217 -17.36 19.21 -21.65
C SER A 217 -17.14 18.14 -20.59
N GLU A 218 -17.36 16.86 -20.92
CA GLU A 218 -17.08 15.73 -20.03
C GLU A 218 -15.60 15.61 -19.64
N LEU A 219 -14.70 15.82 -20.59
CA LEU A 219 -13.26 15.86 -20.32
C LEU A 219 -12.90 17.03 -19.38
N SER A 220 -13.44 18.22 -19.62
CA SER A 220 -13.19 19.40 -18.76
C SER A 220 -13.65 19.16 -17.32
N VAL A 221 -14.86 18.59 -17.14
CA VAL A 221 -15.38 18.20 -15.83
C VAL A 221 -14.46 17.18 -15.15
N SER A 222 -13.97 16.19 -15.90
CA SER A 222 -13.05 15.17 -15.38
C SER A 222 -11.73 15.79 -14.92
N LEU A 223 -11.13 16.68 -15.71
CA LEU A 223 -9.89 17.38 -15.35
C LEU A 223 -10.08 18.27 -14.12
N ASN A 224 -11.20 19.00 -14.02
CA ASN A 224 -11.53 19.83 -12.86
C ASN A 224 -11.71 18.99 -11.59
N THR A 225 -12.30 17.80 -11.74
CA THR A 225 -12.46 16.85 -10.64
C THR A 225 -11.11 16.35 -10.16
N ILE A 226 -10.21 15.95 -11.07
CA ILE A 226 -8.84 15.53 -10.76
C ILE A 226 -8.12 16.66 -10.02
N ASP A 227 -8.20 17.90 -10.51
CA ASP A 227 -7.56 19.03 -9.86
C ASP A 227 -8.09 19.30 -8.44
N SER A 228 -9.40 19.20 -8.24
CA SER A 228 -10.01 19.31 -6.91
C SER A 228 -9.50 18.22 -5.96
N LEU A 229 -9.33 17.00 -6.44
CA LEU A 229 -8.80 15.88 -5.65
C LEU A 229 -7.33 16.10 -5.29
N ILE A 230 -6.51 16.57 -6.22
CA ILE A 230 -5.09 16.88 -5.96
C ILE A 230 -4.97 18.00 -4.92
N CYS A 231 -5.81 19.04 -4.98
CA CYS A 231 -5.80 20.12 -3.99
C CYS A 231 -6.24 19.68 -2.58
N LYS A 232 -6.95 18.56 -2.46
CA LYS A 232 -7.39 17.98 -1.18
C LYS A 232 -6.36 17.01 -0.59
N LEU A 233 -5.24 16.74 -1.27
CA LEU A 233 -4.19 15.90 -0.73
C LEU A 233 -3.56 16.59 0.48
N GLU A 234 -3.75 16.00 1.65
CA GLU A 234 -3.10 16.45 2.88
C GLU A 234 -1.59 16.18 2.83
N ALA A 235 -0.85 16.88 3.68
CA ALA A 235 0.57 16.65 3.85
C ALA A 235 0.85 15.17 4.20
N PRO A 236 1.97 14.60 3.73
CA PRO A 236 2.34 13.22 4.04
C PRO A 236 2.33 12.99 5.56
N PRO A 237 1.66 11.94 6.07
CA PRO A 237 1.72 11.60 7.48
C PRO A 237 3.18 11.42 7.91
N THR A 238 3.53 11.87 9.10
CA THR A 238 4.88 11.70 9.62
C THR A 238 5.02 10.40 10.39
N SER A 239 6.26 9.95 10.60
CA SER A 239 6.54 8.79 11.47
C SER A 239 5.95 8.96 12.88
N LYS A 240 5.87 10.19 13.39
CA LYS A 240 5.26 10.48 14.70
C LYS A 240 3.76 10.21 14.71
N ASP A 241 3.08 10.59 13.64
CA ASP A 241 1.62 10.44 13.49
C ASP A 241 1.22 8.97 13.45
N VAL A 242 1.98 8.15 12.72
CA VAL A 242 1.67 6.72 12.57
C VAL A 242 2.26 5.84 13.66
N LYS A 243 3.16 6.34 14.53
CA LYS A 243 3.91 5.50 15.51
C LYS A 243 3.00 4.71 16.44
N HIS A 244 1.94 5.34 16.94
CA HIS A 244 1.00 4.67 17.84
C HIS A 244 0.14 3.64 17.09
N ILE A 245 -0.21 3.94 15.84
CA ILE A 245 -0.96 3.05 14.95
C ILE A 245 -0.12 1.83 14.57
N ASP A 246 1.17 2.01 14.26
CA ASP A 246 2.12 0.95 13.93
C ASP A 246 2.32 -0.03 15.11
N ARG A 247 2.41 0.49 16.34
CA ARG A 247 2.44 -0.37 17.55
C ARG A 247 1.16 -1.18 17.70
N LYS A 248 0.01 -0.54 17.47
CA LYS A 248 -1.30 -1.19 17.52
C LYS A 248 -1.40 -2.28 16.44
N LEU A 249 -0.93 -2.00 15.23
CA LEU A 249 -0.87 -2.95 14.13
C LEU A 249 -0.03 -4.18 14.49
N LYS A 250 1.17 -3.96 15.05
CA LYS A 250 2.04 -5.06 15.51
C LYS A 250 1.36 -5.94 16.55
N SER A 251 0.56 -5.36 17.45
CA SER A 251 -0.20 -6.12 18.43
C SER A 251 -1.31 -6.98 17.83
N CYS A 252 -1.91 -6.56 16.70
CA CYS A 252 -2.91 -7.35 15.97
C CYS A 252 -2.27 -8.51 15.18
N LEU A 253 -1.10 -8.28 14.59
CA LEU A 253 -0.38 -9.27 13.78
C LEU A 253 0.21 -10.40 14.63
N ASP A 254 0.85 -10.08 15.76
CA ASP A 254 1.46 -11.06 16.66
C ASP A 254 1.38 -10.57 18.11
N PRO A 255 0.29 -10.92 18.83
CA PRO A 255 0.11 -10.58 20.24
C PRO A 255 1.19 -11.17 21.16
N GLY A 256 1.84 -12.28 20.77
CA GLY A 256 2.81 -13.02 21.58
C GLY A 256 4.25 -12.48 21.54
N SER A 257 4.62 -11.73 20.50
CA SER A 257 5.97 -11.14 20.38
C SER A 257 6.29 -10.12 21.48
N HIS A 258 5.28 -9.45 22.03
CA HIS A 258 5.45 -8.46 23.09
C HIS A 258 5.84 -9.10 24.43
N ASP A 259 5.39 -10.33 24.70
CA ASP A 259 5.69 -11.03 25.95
C ASP A 259 7.10 -11.63 25.96
N LYS A 260 7.58 -12.15 24.81
CA LYS A 260 8.98 -12.59 24.67
C LYS A 260 9.97 -11.44 24.86
N SER A 261 9.60 -10.24 24.42
CA SER A 261 10.40 -9.02 24.58
C SER A 261 10.48 -8.57 26.04
N LYS A 262 9.37 -8.65 26.80
CA LYS A 262 9.35 -8.37 28.24
C LYS A 262 10.10 -9.42 29.05
N LYS A 263 9.95 -10.71 28.71
CA LYS A 263 10.65 -11.82 29.38
C LYS A 263 12.17 -11.76 29.17
N ARG A 264 12.64 -11.37 27.97
CA ARG A 264 14.06 -11.07 27.72
C ARG A 264 14.54 -9.87 28.55
N LYS A 265 13.74 -8.81 28.67
CA LYS A 265 14.11 -7.61 29.44
C LYS A 265 14.15 -7.84 30.96
N HIS A 266 13.33 -8.76 31.48
CA HIS A 266 13.38 -9.18 32.89
C HIS A 266 14.62 -10.05 33.16
N ARG A 267 14.89 -11.02 32.29
CA ARG A 267 16.04 -11.92 32.40
C ARG A 267 17.38 -11.18 32.29
N SER A 268 17.47 -10.13 31.47
CA SER A 268 18.66 -9.25 31.41
C SER A 268 18.79 -8.31 32.61
N LYS A 269 17.71 -8.02 33.33
CA LYS A 269 17.77 -7.25 34.59
C LYS A 269 18.19 -8.14 35.75
N GLU A 270 17.64 -9.35 35.88
CA GLU A 270 18.08 -10.33 36.90
C GLU A 270 19.54 -10.72 36.74
N SER A 271 20.03 -10.92 35.51
CA SER A 271 21.45 -11.20 35.25
C SER A 271 22.37 -10.01 35.55
N SER A 272 21.85 -8.79 35.69
CA SER A 272 22.64 -7.61 36.06
C SER A 272 22.68 -7.42 37.58
N THR A 273 21.69 -7.92 38.32
CA THR A 273 21.65 -7.87 39.79
C THR A 273 22.48 -8.98 40.42
N GLU A 274 22.52 -10.19 39.84
CA GLU A 274 23.33 -11.30 40.38
C GLU A 274 24.85 -11.11 40.25
N VAL A 275 25.30 -10.20 39.37
CA VAL A 275 26.74 -9.91 39.18
C VAL A 275 27.25 -8.82 40.13
N GLN A 276 26.36 -8.12 40.86
CA GLN A 276 26.75 -7.09 41.84
C GLN A 276 26.86 -7.60 43.29
N ASP A 277 26.45 -8.84 43.58
CA ASP A 277 26.49 -9.43 44.93
C ASP A 277 27.69 -10.38 45.16
N LEU A 278 28.70 -10.35 44.27
CA LEU A 278 29.93 -11.15 44.38
C LEU A 278 31.22 -10.32 44.22
N SER A 279 31.23 -9.07 44.68
CA SER A 279 32.45 -8.24 44.76
C SER A 279 32.61 -7.61 46.14
#